data_AF-M3G986-F1
#
_entry.id   AF-M3G986-F1
#
_cell.length_a   1.000
_cell.length_b   1.000
_cell.length_c   1.000
_cell.angle_alpha   90.00
_cell.angle_beta   90.00
_cell.angle_gamma   90.00
#
_symmetry.space_group_name_H-M   'P 1'
#
loop_
_entity.id
_entity.type
_entity.pdbx_description
1 polymer ?
#
loop_
_entity_poly.entity_id
_entity_poly.type
_entity_poly.pdbx_seq_one_letter_code
_entity_poly.pdbx_strand_id
1 'polypeptide(L)'
;MFFLKVGGTGDLFFSSFGAIHTIDVNGQYVVDTGHIVGFEGTLDYTIQKVGGLKSLFLSGEGLVAVFSGSGKLYIQSRNQNSFVSWANQWRRVEKSSSD
;
A
#
# COMPACT_ATOMS: atom_id res chain seq x y z
N MET A 1 -2.42 -3.12 8.77
CA MET A 1 -3.14 -2.10 7.99
C MET A 1 -4.45 -1.75 8.69
N PHE A 2 -4.78 -0.47 8.76
CA PHE A 2 -6.12 0.03 9.06
C PHE A 2 -6.45 1.15 8.07
N PHE A 3 -7.72 1.36 7.77
CA PHE A 3 -8.18 2.47 6.94
C PHE A 3 -9.02 3.43 7.77
N LEU A 4 -8.97 4.71 7.43
CA LEU A 4 -9.80 5.74 8.02
C LEU A 4 -10.94 6.07 7.04
N LYS A 5 -12.18 6.07 7.54
CA LYS A 5 -13.34 6.53 6.77
C LYS A 5 -13.57 8.00 7.05
N VAL A 6 -13.62 8.80 6.00
CA VAL A 6 -13.93 10.24 6.07
C VAL A 6 -15.31 10.49 5.46
N GLY A 7 -16.07 11.43 6.02
CA GLY A 7 -17.37 11.85 5.52
C GLY A 7 -17.71 13.28 5.96
N GLY A 8 -18.61 13.94 5.25
CA GLY A 8 -18.95 15.36 5.44
C GLY A 8 -18.70 16.18 4.17
N THR A 9 -18.69 17.50 4.31
CA THR A 9 -18.50 18.46 3.21
C THR A 9 -17.28 19.32 3.47
N GLY A 10 -16.36 19.38 2.52
CA GLY A 10 -15.12 20.16 2.59
C GLY A 10 -14.01 19.49 1.79
N ASP A 11 -12.83 20.12 1.79
CA ASP A 11 -11.66 19.59 1.10
C ASP A 11 -10.95 18.52 1.93
N LEU A 12 -10.51 17.44 1.27
CA LEU A 12 -9.69 16.39 1.87
C LEU A 12 -8.30 16.41 1.24
N PHE A 13 -7.27 16.57 2.06
CA PHE A 13 -5.87 16.48 1.65
C PHE A 13 -5.27 15.18 2.17
N PHE A 14 -4.56 14.46 1.32
CA PHE A 14 -3.81 13.26 1.67
C PHE A 14 -2.50 13.22 0.88
N SER A 15 -1.52 12.49 1.40
CA SER A 15 -0.18 12.38 0.82
C SER A 15 0.20 10.93 0.54
N SER A 16 1.31 10.73 -0.17
CA SER A 16 1.80 9.41 -0.53
C SER A 16 3.33 9.35 -0.43
N PHE A 17 3.89 8.14 -0.42
CA PHE A 17 5.33 7.95 -0.59
C PHE A 17 5.65 7.73 -2.08
N GLY A 18 6.10 8.79 -2.73
CA GLY A 18 6.29 8.83 -4.18
C GLY A 18 5.18 9.61 -4.88
N ALA A 19 4.90 9.24 -6.13
CA ALA A 19 3.82 9.84 -6.92
C ALA A 19 2.51 9.09 -6.69
N ILE A 20 1.39 9.81 -6.76
CA ILE A 20 0.05 9.22 -6.77
C ILE A 20 -0.31 8.85 -8.21
N HIS A 21 -0.82 7.63 -8.38
CA HIS A 21 -1.46 7.19 -9.61
C HIS A 21 -2.91 6.81 -9.31
N THR A 22 -3.84 7.36 -10.09
CA THR A 22 -5.27 7.10 -9.95
C THR A 22 -5.70 6.01 -10.91
N ILE A 23 -6.44 5.04 -10.39
CA ILE A 23 -6.99 3.91 -11.13
C ILE A 23 -8.51 4.04 -11.08
N ASP A 24 -9.12 4.15 -12.25
CA ASP A 24 -10.56 4.04 -12.40
C ASP A 24 -10.93 2.56 -12.39
N VAL A 25 -11.36 2.05 -11.24
CA VAL A 25 -11.79 0.67 -11.08
C VAL A 25 -13.19 0.53 -11.65
N ASN A 26 -13.35 -0.43 -12.56
CA ASN A 26 -14.64 -0.89 -13.07
C ASN A 26 -14.58 -2.42 -13.18
N GLY A 27 -15.16 -3.12 -12.21
CA GLY A 27 -15.00 -4.57 -12.06
C GLY A 27 -14.06 -4.89 -10.91
N GLN A 28 -12.96 -5.60 -11.17
CA GLN A 28 -11.98 -5.99 -10.15
C GLN A 28 -10.59 -5.41 -10.41
N TYR A 29 -9.90 -5.03 -9.34
CA TYR A 29 -8.50 -4.61 -9.40
C TYR A 29 -7.71 -5.16 -8.20
N VAL A 30 -6.54 -5.74 -8.46
CA VAL A 30 -5.67 -6.30 -7.42
C VAL A 30 -4.46 -5.40 -7.22
N VAL A 31 -4.17 -5.03 -5.98
CA VAL A 31 -3.06 -4.16 -5.63
C VAL A 31 -2.32 -4.67 -4.38
N ASP A 32 -1.00 -4.51 -4.36
CA ASP A 32 -0.21 -4.70 -3.14
C ASP A 32 -0.68 -3.74 -2.04
N THR A 33 -0.86 -4.26 -0.83
CA THR A 33 -1.42 -3.50 0.30
C THR A 33 -0.61 -2.26 0.66
N GLY A 34 0.71 -2.33 0.57
CA GLY A 34 1.61 -1.21 0.90
C GLY A 34 1.70 -0.16 -0.21
N HIS A 35 0.91 -0.25 -1.27
CA HIS A 35 0.80 0.77 -2.30
C HIS A 35 -0.54 1.52 -2.27
N ILE A 36 -1.44 1.19 -1.35
CA ILE A 36 -2.75 1.85 -1.24
C ILE A 36 -2.57 3.18 -0.51
N VAL A 37 -3.06 4.26 -1.12
CA VAL A 37 -3.11 5.60 -0.51
C VAL A 37 -4.53 5.90 0.00
N GLY A 38 -5.54 5.60 -0.82
CA GLY A 38 -6.94 5.83 -0.50
C GLY A 38 -7.85 5.34 -1.63
N PHE A 39 -9.15 5.30 -1.40
CA PHE A 39 -10.13 4.86 -2.39
C PHE A 39 -11.52 5.43 -2.07
N GLU A 40 -12.37 5.51 -3.09
CA GLU A 40 -13.76 5.93 -2.93
C GLU A 40 -14.59 4.88 -2.18
N GLY A 41 -15.52 5.35 -1.36
CA GLY A 41 -16.39 4.47 -0.54
C GLY A 41 -17.38 3.62 -1.34
N THR A 42 -17.42 3.76 -2.66
CA THR A 42 -18.19 2.90 -3.57
C THR A 42 -17.47 1.61 -3.93
N LEU A 43 -16.18 1.49 -3.59
CA LEU A 43 -15.40 0.28 -3.79
C LEU A 43 -15.44 -0.61 -2.55
N ASP A 44 -15.74 -1.88 -2.76
CA ASP A 44 -15.52 -2.93 -1.77
C ASP A 44 -14.09 -3.48 -1.91
N TYR A 45 -13.54 -4.04 -0.82
CA TYR A 45 -12.24 -4.69 -0.87
C TYR A 45 -12.16 -5.93 0.03
N THR A 46 -11.30 -6.87 -0.36
CA THR A 46 -10.92 -8.01 0.47
C THR A 46 -9.39 -8.14 0.52
N ILE A 47 -8.85 -8.51 1.68
CA ILE A 47 -7.41 -8.77 1.82
C ILE A 47 -7.14 -10.25 1.62
N GLN A 48 -6.19 -10.58 0.74
CA GLN A 48 -5.80 -11.94 0.41
C GLN A 48 -4.30 -12.13 0.61
N LYS A 49 -3.93 -13.32 1.08
CA LYS A 49 -2.53 -13.76 1.11
C LYS A 49 -2.14 -14.28 -0.27
N VAL A 50 -0.99 -13.84 -0.78
CA VAL A 50 -0.42 -14.34 -2.02
C VAL A 50 0.75 -15.26 -1.68
N GLY A 51 0.64 -16.53 -2.06
CA GLY A 51 1.68 -17.54 -1.85
C GLY A 51 2.47 -17.86 -3.14
N GLY A 52 3.59 -18.57 -2.96
CA GLY A 52 4.44 -19.07 -4.06
C GLY A 52 5.28 -17.97 -4.74
N LEU A 53 5.72 -18.21 -5.99
CA LEU A 53 6.54 -17.28 -6.78
C LEU A 53 5.92 -15.86 -6.92
N LYS A 54 4.60 -15.74 -6.75
CA LYS A 54 3.89 -14.45 -6.80
C LYS A 54 4.18 -13.54 -5.59
N SER A 55 4.67 -14.07 -4.47
CA SER A 55 5.02 -13.25 -3.30
C SER A 55 6.28 -12.38 -3.52
N LEU A 56 7.11 -12.72 -4.51
CA LEU A 56 8.34 -11.98 -4.85
C LEU A 56 8.06 -10.57 -5.39
N PHE A 57 6.85 -10.32 -5.90
CA PHE A 57 6.44 -9.03 -6.45
C PHE A 57 5.80 -8.10 -5.41
N LEU A 58 5.66 -8.55 -4.17
CA LEU A 58 5.02 -7.81 -3.10
C LEU A 58 6.07 -7.19 -2.17
N SER A 59 5.64 -6.22 -1.39
CA SER A 59 6.43 -5.44 -0.43
C SER A 59 7.03 -6.22 0.76
N GLY A 60 7.08 -7.55 0.68
CA GLY A 60 7.56 -8.46 1.72
C GLY A 60 6.47 -8.98 2.66
N GLU A 61 5.29 -8.37 2.67
CA GLU A 61 4.17 -8.79 3.52
C GLU A 61 3.38 -9.99 2.97
N GLY A 62 3.46 -10.23 1.66
CA GLY A 62 2.71 -11.30 0.99
C GLY A 62 1.20 -11.07 0.97
N LEU A 63 0.74 -9.82 1.09
CA LEU A 63 -0.67 -9.45 1.11
C LEU A 63 -1.04 -8.57 -0.10
N VAL A 64 -2.24 -8.79 -0.62
CA VAL A 64 -2.87 -7.93 -1.63
C VAL A 64 -4.27 -7.55 -1.19
N ALA A 65 -4.73 -6.39 -1.66
CA ALA A 65 -6.14 -6.03 -1.63
C ALA A 65 -6.76 -6.30 -3.02
N VAL A 66 -7.89 -6.99 -3.03
CA VAL A 66 -8.73 -7.16 -4.21
C VAL A 66 -9.90 -6.21 -4.07
N PHE A 67 -9.88 -5.14 -4.86
CA PHE A 67 -10.96 -4.17 -4.96
C PHE A 67 -12.01 -4.64 -5.97
N SER A 68 -13.28 -4.33 -5.69
CA SER A 68 -14.39 -4.57 -6.60
C SER A 68 -15.41 -3.43 -6.60
N GLY A 69 -16.08 -3.22 -7.74
CA GLY A 69 -17.12 -2.20 -7.89
C GLY A 69 -16.77 -1.17 -8.96
N SER A 70 -17.25 0.06 -8.77
CA SER A 70 -16.96 1.19 -9.65
C SER A 70 -16.56 2.42 -8.82
N GLY A 71 -15.37 2.96 -9.06
CA GLY A 71 -14.85 4.10 -8.32
C GLY A 71 -13.34 4.28 -8.48
N LYS A 72 -12.78 5.26 -7.80
CA LYS A 72 -11.35 5.59 -7.86
C LYS A 72 -10.56 4.92 -6.75
N LEU A 73 -9.46 4.28 -7.13
CA LEU A 73 -8.41 3.79 -6.24
C LEU A 73 -7.15 4.66 -6.47
N TYR A 74 -6.60 5.21 -5.39
CA TYR A 74 -5.37 5.99 -5.42
C TYR A 74 -4.22 5.13 -4.88
N ILE A 75 -3.20 4.93 -5.72
CA ILE A 75 -2.01 4.15 -5.37
C ILE A 75 -0.76 5.02 -5.38
N GLN A 76 0.28 4.58 -4.68
CA GLN A 76 1.58 5.24 -4.65
C GLN A 76 2.62 4.49 -5.46
N SER A 77 3.58 5.21 -6.03
CA SER A 77 4.63 4.64 -6.89
C SER A 77 5.77 3.95 -6.12
N ARG A 78 5.86 4.16 -4.79
CA ARG A 78 6.90 3.54 -3.95
C ARG A 78 6.29 2.95 -2.69
N ASN A 79 6.99 1.97 -2.13
CA ASN A 79 6.60 1.30 -0.90
C ASN A 79 7.59 1.61 0.22
N GLN A 80 7.09 2.09 1.36
CA GLN A 80 7.91 2.48 2.51
C GLN A 80 8.65 1.27 3.09
N ASN A 81 7.98 0.13 3.26
CA ASN A 81 8.59 -1.08 3.84
C ASN A 81 9.72 -1.62 2.96
N SER A 82 9.52 -1.64 1.64
CA SER A 82 10.55 -2.04 0.67
C SER A 82 11.74 -1.09 0.70
N PHE A 83 11.50 0.22 0.76
CA PHE A 83 12.55 1.22 0.87
C PHE A 83 13.34 1.08 2.18
N VAL A 84 12.64 0.93 3.31
CA VAL A 84 13.27 0.75 4.63
C VAL A 84 14.07 -0.55 4.67
N SER A 85 13.56 -1.64 4.10
CA SER A 85 14.28 -2.92 4.02
C SER A 85 15.58 -2.77 3.24
N TRP A 86 15.54 -2.12 2.07
CA TRP A 86 16.73 -1.79 1.29
C TRP A 86 17.71 -0.89 2.05
N ALA A 87 17.21 0.22 2.64
CA ALA A 87 18.04 1.19 3.34
C ALA A 87 18.70 0.61 4.60
N ASN A 88 18.01 -0.28 5.31
CA ASN A 88 18.51 -0.91 6.54
C ASN A 88 19.75 -1.77 6.32
N GLN A 89 19.93 -2.35 5.13
CA GLN A 89 21.13 -3.11 4.78
C GLN A 89 22.41 -2.25 4.83
N TRP A 90 22.25 -0.94 4.63
CA TRP A 90 23.34 0.03 4.60
C TRP A 90 23.34 0.93 5.84
N ARG A 91 22.41 0.74 6.77
CA ARG A 91 22.33 1.53 8.00
C ARG A 91 23.50 1.16 8.90
N ARG A 92 24.34 2.14 9.21
CA ARG A 92 25.38 1.97 10.24
C ARG A 92 24.71 1.64 11.57
N VAL A 93 25.06 0.49 12.12
CA VAL A 93 24.81 0.16 13.53
C VAL A 93 26.09 0.48 14.28
N GLU A 94 26.01 1.28 15.33
CA GLU A 94 27.06 1.30 16.33
C GLU A 94 27.26 -0.14 16.82
N LYS A 95 28.51 -0.63 16.83
CA LYS A 95 28.78 -1.91 17.47
C LYS A 95 28.36 -1.76 18.92
N SER A 96 27.42 -2.58 19.37
CA SER A 96 27.23 -2.80 20.80
C SER A 96 28.59 -3.23 21.36
N SER A 97 29.17 -2.40 22.23
CA SER A 97 30.28 -2.83 23.07
C SER A 97 29.71 -3.98 23.91
N SER A 98 30.17 -5.19 23.62
CA SER A 98 30.01 -6.31 24.53
C SER A 98 30.99 -6.06 25.68
N ASP A 99 30.47 -5.52 26.78
CA ASP A 99 31.07 -5.67 28.11
C ASP A 99 30.58 -6.99 28.72
#